data_AF-A0A2A5JRI6-F1
#
_entry.id   AF-A0A2A5JRI6-F1
#
_cell.length_a   1.000
_cell.length_b   1.000
_cell.length_c   1.000
_cell.angle_alpha   90.00
_cell.angle_beta   90.00
_cell.angle_gamma   90.00
#
_symmetry.space_group_name_H-M   'P 1'
#
loop_
_entity.id
_entity.type
_entity.pdbx_description
1 polymer ?
#
loop_
_entity_poly.entity_id
_entity_poly.type
_entity_poly.pdbx_seq_one_letter_code
_entity_poly.pdbx_strand_id
1 'polypeptide(L)' 'MAISKLETAVHAVLNDMLTPSQAAKAYHVPQRRLYDALRQSTAKQQTRWQKLMQEKAKLEQSLARINKELHEQFI' A
#
# COMPACT_ATOMS: atom_id res chain seq x y z
N MET A 1 -2.36 21.83 1.77
CA MET A 1 -1.98 21.21 0.48
C MET A 1 -3.26 20.72 -0.18
N ALA A 2 -3.62 21.23 -1.35
CA ALA A 2 -4.81 20.76 -2.08
C ALA A 2 -4.46 19.45 -2.80
N ILE A 3 -5.18 18.37 -2.51
CA ILE A 3 -5.04 17.09 -3.20
C ILE A 3 -5.43 17.32 -4.66
N SER A 4 -4.56 16.95 -5.59
CA SER A 4 -4.80 17.15 -7.01
C SER A 4 -5.95 16.26 -7.49
N LYS A 5 -6.73 16.71 -8.50
CA LYS A 5 -7.84 15.91 -9.08
C LYS A 5 -7.38 14.52 -9.55
N LEU A 6 -6.13 14.40 -9.99
CA LEU A 6 -5.50 13.14 -10.37
C LEU A 6 -5.32 12.21 -9.17
N GLU A 7 -4.80 12.72 -8.05
CA GLU A 7 -4.64 11.93 -6.82
C GLU A 7 -5.99 11.48 -6.26
N THR A 8 -7.01 12.35 -6.28
CA THR A 8 -8.37 11.98 -5.85
C THR A 8 -8.95 10.88 -6.75
N ALA A 9 -8.75 10.97 -8.07
CA ALA A 9 -9.19 9.94 -9.00
C ALA A 9 -8.47 8.61 -8.79
N VAL A 10 -7.15 8.63 -8.54
CA VAL A 10 -6.36 7.44 -8.20
C VAL A 10 -6.87 6.82 -6.90
N HIS A 11 -7.12 7.64 -5.86
CA HIS A 11 -7.67 7.17 -4.59
C HIS A 11 -9.06 6.54 -4.73
N ALA A 12 -9.95 7.12 -5.54
CA ALA A 12 -11.27 6.56 -5.79
C ALA A 12 -11.20 5.18 -6.47
N VAL A 13 -10.23 4.98 -7.37
CA VAL A 13 -10.02 3.69 -8.03
C VAL A 13 -9.37 2.67 -7.10
N LEU A 14 -8.37 3.06 -6.31
CA LEU A 14 -7.67 2.14 -5.39
C LEU A 14 -8.52 1.67 -4.21
N ASN A 15 -9.57 2.42 -3.85
CA ASN A 15 -10.53 2.04 -2.80
C ASN A 15 -11.79 1.36 -3.37
N ASP A 16 -11.74 0.87 -4.61
CA ASP A 16 -12.86 0.20 -5.30
C ASP A 16 -14.16 1.02 -5.38
N MET A 17 -14.09 2.35 -5.27
CA MET A 17 -15.28 3.22 -5.33
C MET A 17 -15.73 3.48 -6.78
N LEU A 18 -14.78 3.54 -7.72
CA LEU A 18 -15.04 3.80 -9.14
C LEU A 18 -14.10 2.99 -10.03
N THR A 19 -14.57 2.56 -11.20
CA THR A 19 -13.67 2.01 -12.23
C THR A 19 -12.75 3.11 -12.80
N PRO A 20 -11.56 2.79 -13.34
CA PRO A 20 -10.66 3.79 -13.93
C PRO A 20 -11.35 4.68 -14.98
N SER A 21 -12.22 4.10 -15.81
CA SER A 21 -12.99 4.83 -16.81
C SER A 21 -14.02 5.79 -16.19
N GLN A 22 -14.67 5.39 -15.10
CA GLN A 22 -15.62 6.25 -14.38
C GLN A 22 -14.91 7.37 -13.61
N ALA A 23 -13.78 7.08 -12.96
CA ALA A 23 -12.99 8.07 -12.25
C ALA A 23 -12.39 9.12 -13.20
N ALA A 24 -11.91 8.71 -14.37
CA ALA A 24 -11.42 9.65 -15.40
C ALA A 24 -12.51 10.65 -15.81
N LYS A 25 -13.75 10.18 -15.99
CA LYS A 25 -14.91 11.03 -16.31
C LYS A 25 -15.33 11.90 -15.12
N ALA A 26 -15.48 11.33 -13.93
CA ALA A 26 -15.93 12.03 -12.73
C ALA A 26 -15.00 13.19 -12.35
N TYR A 27 -13.69 12.97 -12.40
CA TYR A 27 -12.68 13.95 -11.99
C TYR A 27 -12.12 14.77 -13.15
N HIS A 28 -12.63 14.59 -14.37
CA HIS A 28 -12.19 15.30 -15.59
C HIS A 28 -10.68 15.17 -15.83
N VAL A 29 -10.16 13.95 -15.69
CA VAL A 29 -8.74 13.64 -15.85
C VAL A 29 -8.54 12.80 -17.11
N PRO A 30 -7.49 13.04 -17.92
CA PRO A 30 -7.18 12.19 -19.06
C PRO A 30 -6.97 10.74 -18.63
N GLN A 31 -7.72 9.81 -19.23
CA GLN A 31 -7.70 8.40 -18.85
C GLN A 31 -6.28 7.79 -18.90
N ARG A 32 -5.48 8.17 -19.91
CA ARG A 32 -4.07 7.75 -20.03
C ARG A 32 -3.24 8.17 -18.80
N ARG A 33 -3.38 9.43 -18.35
CA ARG A 33 -2.68 9.91 -17.15
C ARG A 33 -3.14 9.19 -15.89
N LEU A 34 -4.42 8.85 -15.79
CA LEU A 34 -4.95 8.08 -14.66
C LEU A 34 -4.37 6.65 -14.62
N TYR A 35 -4.31 5.97 -15.77
CA TYR A 35 -3.67 4.64 -15.86
C TYR A 35 -2.19 4.67 -15.52
N ASP A 36 -1.45 5.67 -16.02
CA ASP A 36 -0.03 5.83 -15.70
C ASP A 36 0.18 6.06 -14.20
N ALA A 37 -0.65 6.89 -13.58
CA ALA A 37 -0.60 7.16 -12.13
C ALA A 37 -0.98 5.92 -11.30
N LEU A 38 -2.00 5.16 -11.71
CA LEU A 38 -2.39 3.90 -11.08
C LEU A 38 -1.26 2.87 -11.14
N ARG A 39 -0.61 2.73 -12.30
CA ARG A 39 0.53 1.82 -12.49
C ARG A 39 1.72 2.18 -11.61
N GLN A 40 2.00 3.47 -11.45
CA GLN A 40 3.06 3.93 -10.55
C GLN A 40 2.69 3.70 -9.08
N SER A 41 1.41 3.87 -8.71
CA SER A 41 0.94 3.66 -7.35
C SER A 41 0.98 2.19 -6.95
N THR A 42 0.54 1.27 -7.84
CA THR A 42 0.61 -0.17 -7.59
C THR A 42 2.05 -0.68 -7.47
N ALA A 43 2.96 -0.18 -8.32
CA ALA A 43 4.39 -0.48 -8.19
C ALA A 43 4.95 -0.06 -6.83
N LYS A 44 4.64 1.15 -6.35
CA LYS A 44 5.04 1.62 -5.01
C LYS A 44 4.42 0.78 -3.89
N GLN A 45 3.15 0.40 -4.03
CA GLN A 45 2.44 -0.40 -3.04
C GLN A 45 3.02 -1.81 -2.92
N GLN A 46 3.41 -2.44 -4.04
CA GLN A 46 4.06 -3.75 -4.04
C GLN A 46 5.41 -3.72 -3.31
N THR A 47 6.24 -2.71 -3.56
CA THR A 47 7.52 -2.53 -2.84
C THR A 47 7.32 -2.28 -1.35
N ARG A 48 6.29 -1.50 -0.97
CA ARG A 48 5.96 -1.24 0.44
C ARG A 48 5.49 -2.51 1.15
N TRP A 49 4.62 -3.30 0.52
CA TRP A 49 4.18 -4.59 1.06
C TRP A 49 5.33 -5.56 1.29
N GLN A 50 6.27 -5.64 0.34
CA GLN A 50 7.47 -6.47 0.49
C GLN A 50 8.30 -6.05 1.70
N LYS A 51 8.51 -4.73 1.90
CA LYS A 51 9.20 -4.22 3.09
C LYS A 51 8.46 -4.55 4.39
N LEU A 52 7.15 -4.35 4.43
CA LEU A 52 6.33 -4.66 5.60
C LEU A 52 6.36 -6.16 5.96
N MET A 53 6.34 -7.04 4.96
CA MET A 53 6.46 -8.49 5.18
C MET A 53 7.84 -8.87 5.73
N GLN A 54 8.90 -8.23 5.24
CA GLN A 54 10.26 -8.44 5.78
C GLN A 54 10.37 -7.95 7.23
N GLU A 55 9.78 -6.80 7.56
CA GLU A 55 9.75 -6.28 8.93
C GLU A 55 8.95 -7.18 9.86
N LYS A 56 7.78 -7.65 9.42
CA LYS A 56 6.98 -8.62 10.18
C LYS A 56 7.79 -9.88 10.51
N ALA A 57 8.48 -10.47 9.53
CA ALA A 57 9.28 -11.67 9.75
C ALA A 57 10.42 -11.42 10.75
N LYS A 58 11.07 -10.26 10.71
CA LYS A 58 12.11 -9.89 11.70
C LYS A 58 11.54 -9.76 13.11
N LEU A 59 10.36 -9.14 13.25
CA LEU A 59 9.68 -8.99 14.54
C LEU A 59 9.25 -10.35 15.09
N GLU A 60 8.71 -11.23 14.27
CA GLU A 60 8.37 -12.61 14.66
C GLU A 60 9.60 -13.38 15.13
N GLN A 61 10.73 -13.26 14.43
CA GLN A 61 12.00 -13.87 14.87
C GLN A 61 12.51 -13.28 16.19
N SER A 62 12.40 -11.96 16.38
CA SER A 62 12.79 -11.31 17.64
C SER A 62 11.92 -11.77 18.81
N LEU A 63 10.62 -11.88 18.59
CA LEU A 63 9.68 -12.41 19.59
C LEU A 63 10.01 -13.86 19.95
N ALA A 64 10.31 -14.70 18.95
CA ALA A 64 10.68 -16.09 19.19
C ALA A 64 11.96 -16.21 20.04
N ARG A 65 12.95 -15.34 19.83
CA ARG A 65 14.17 -15.30 20.64
C ARG A 65 13.88 -14.89 22.09
N ILE A 66 13.12 -13.82 22.29
CA ILE A 66 12.75 -13.34 23.64
C ILE A 66 11.94 -14.43 24.38
N ASN A 67 10.99 -15.08 23.70
CA ASN A 67 10.23 -16.17 24.31
C ASN A 67 11.12 -17.35 24.72
N LYS A 68 12.14 -17.67 23.91
CA LYS A 68 13.10 -18.71 24.24
C LYS A 68 13.95 -18.33 25.45
N GLU A 69 14.47 -17.11 25.50
CA GLU A 69 15.25 -16.59 26.63
C GLU A 69 14.42 -16.55 27.92
N LEU A 70 13.16 -16.11 27.85
CA LEU A 70 12.25 -16.16 28.99
C LEU A 70 11.99 -17.60 29.44
N HIS A 71 11.76 -18.52 28.51
CA HIS A 71 11.57 -19.93 28.84
C HIS A 71 12.79 -20.54 29.53
N GLU A 72 14.00 -20.18 29.10
CA GLU A 72 15.27 -20.62 29.71
C GLU A 72 15.56 -19.97 31.07
N GLN A 73 14.96 -18.80 31.38
CA GLN A 73 15.13 -18.13 32.67
C GLN A 73 14.12 -18.56 33.75
N PHE A 74 12.96 -19.08 33.34
CA PHE A 74 11.86 -19.43 34.24
C PHE A 74 11.60 -20.95 34.36
N ILE A 75 12.48 -21.78 33.79
CA ILE A 75 12.60 -23.23 34.00
C ILE A 75 13.96 -23.51 34.63
#